data_AF-A0A9P9I5J6-F1
#
_entry.id   AF-A0A9P9I5J6-F1
#
_cell.length_a   1.000
_cell.length_b   1.000
_cell.length_c   1.000
_cell.angle_alpha   90.00
_cell.angle_beta   90.00
_cell.angle_gamma   90.00
#
_symmetry.space_group_name_H-M   'P 1'
#
loop_
_entity.id
_entity.type
_entity.pdbx_description
1 polymer ?
#
loop_
_entity_poly.entity_id
_entity_poly.type
_entity_poly.pdbx_seq_one_letter_code
_entity_poly.pdbx_strand_id
1 'polypeptide(L)'
;MVVFFSLQVENGSRRSRLPLFLLIFVLLRPVVRAAFTRDALFHLDWVRKNPAGTYCFHPNTLPGRSGSCVDPAPDALLATHTSPDRGPGISIAYYDLRNLAVLGGADWNGWNTTSGPIGLCLSGVVEGIPDAFLTKCRFASRDDDQDDPTAHARECVSNIPQRRVLDGCYTPPALTPTGFQLSDTATSRDASGDDAFADVDIVDQRGTPVSSNPLRVIS
;
A
#
# COMPACT_ATOMS: atom_id res chain seq x y z
N MET A 1 11.62 3.45 27.82
CA MET A 1 11.99 3.18 29.22
C MET A 1 13.09 2.14 29.22
N VAL A 2 14.34 2.58 29.36
CA VAL A 2 15.52 1.69 29.37
C VAL A 2 15.80 1.33 30.83
N VAL A 3 15.58 0.08 31.20
CA VAL A 3 15.85 -0.44 32.55
C VAL A 3 17.34 -0.77 32.62
N PHE A 4 18.09 0.00 33.41
CA PHE A 4 19.48 -0.30 33.71
C PHE A 4 19.53 -1.34 34.83
N PHE A 5 19.91 -2.58 34.49
CA PHE A 5 20.28 -3.58 35.48
C PHE A 5 21.71 -3.30 35.95
N SER A 6 21.85 -2.88 37.21
CA SER A 6 23.14 -2.73 37.88
C SER A 6 23.54 -4.09 38.47
N LEU A 7 24.39 -4.84 37.76
CA LEU A 7 25.00 -6.07 38.28
C LEU A 7 26.15 -5.70 39.23
N GLN A 8 25.92 -5.84 40.53
CA GLN A 8 26.99 -5.86 41.53
C GLN A 8 27.61 -7.26 41.54
N VAL A 9 28.89 -7.38 41.20
CA VAL A 9 29.65 -8.65 41.23
C VAL A 9 30.61 -8.57 42.42
N GLU A 10 30.33 -9.33 43.47
CA GLU A 10 31.20 -9.45 44.65
C GLU A 10 32.42 -10.34 44.39
N ASN A 11 33.52 -9.91 45.00
CA ASN A 11 34.89 -10.37 44.81
C ASN A 11 35.12 -11.85 45.18
N GLY A 12 35.56 -12.63 44.20
CA GLY A 12 36.26 -13.89 44.40
C GLY A 12 37.15 -14.16 43.20
N SER A 13 38.47 -14.17 43.40
CA SER A 13 39.54 -14.18 42.38
C SER A 13 39.38 -15.25 41.29
N ARG A 14 38.57 -14.96 40.28
CA ARG A 14 38.63 -15.53 38.92
C ARG A 14 38.57 -14.35 37.96
N ARG A 15 39.61 -14.15 37.16
CA ARG A 15 39.68 -13.12 36.10
C ARG A 15 38.59 -13.40 35.07
N SER A 16 37.39 -12.90 35.33
CA SER A 16 36.23 -13.04 34.48
C SER A 16 36.42 -12.16 33.24
N ARG A 17 36.76 -12.78 32.10
CA ARG A 17 36.81 -12.12 30.78
C ARG A 17 35.41 -11.86 30.19
N LEU A 18 34.35 -11.97 30.99
CA LEU A 18 32.96 -11.76 30.55
C LEU A 18 32.56 -10.30 30.25
N PRO A 19 33.12 -9.22 30.84
CA PRO A 19 32.54 -7.88 30.65
C PRO A 19 32.80 -7.32 29.25
N LEU A 20 33.88 -7.75 28.57
CA LEU A 20 34.20 -7.27 27.23
C LEU A 20 33.27 -7.89 26.16
N PHE A 21 32.96 -9.17 26.26
CA PHE A 21 32.08 -9.85 25.29
C PHE A 21 30.65 -9.32 25.35
N LEU A 22 30.11 -9.05 26.54
CA LEU A 22 28.79 -8.43 26.69
C LEU A 22 28.75 -7.01 26.10
N LEU A 23 29.80 -6.20 26.29
CA LEU A 23 29.88 -4.86 25.72
C LEU A 23 29.92 -4.90 24.18
N ILE A 24 30.72 -5.81 23.60
CA ILE A 24 30.82 -6.02 22.15
C ILE A 24 29.45 -6.46 21.58
N PHE A 25 28.74 -7.38 22.24
CA PHE A 25 27.39 -7.80 21.81
C PHE A 25 26.34 -6.68 21.90
N VAL A 26 26.46 -5.76 22.87
CA VAL A 26 25.56 -4.59 22.98
C VAL A 26 25.87 -3.54 21.91
N LEU A 27 27.14 -3.34 21.56
CA LEU A 27 27.57 -2.41 20.52
C LEU A 27 27.32 -2.95 19.09
N LEU A 28 27.30 -4.27 18.91
CA LEU A 28 27.05 -4.93 17.62
C LEU A 28 25.59 -5.35 17.43
N ARG A 29 24.63 -4.74 18.15
CA ARG A 29 23.22 -5.04 17.88
C ARG A 29 22.92 -4.65 16.43
N PRO A 30 22.39 -5.58 15.62
CA PRO A 30 22.00 -5.25 14.25
C PRO A 30 20.97 -4.13 14.33
N VAL A 31 21.23 -3.05 13.60
CA VAL A 31 20.24 -1.99 13.41
C VAL A 31 19.14 -2.63 12.57
N VAL A 32 18.04 -3.01 13.21
CA VAL A 32 16.81 -3.45 12.54
C VAL A 32 16.34 -2.29 11.67
N ARG A 33 16.16 -2.53 10.38
CA ARG A 33 16.26 -1.46 9.38
C ARG A 33 15.08 -1.25 8.47
N ALA A 34 13.94 -1.94 8.47
CA ALA A 34 12.77 -1.74 7.56
C ALA A 34 13.05 -1.52 6.06
N ALA A 35 14.30 -1.57 5.63
CA ALA A 35 14.77 -1.21 4.33
C ALA A 35 15.08 -2.49 3.59
N PHE A 36 14.62 -2.56 2.35
CA PHE A 36 14.98 -3.67 1.48
C PHE A 36 16.50 -3.64 1.30
N THR A 37 17.19 -4.69 1.75
CA THR A 37 18.65 -4.82 1.62
C THR A 37 19.07 -5.90 0.64
N ARG A 38 18.13 -6.75 0.24
CA ARG A 38 18.31 -7.84 -0.71
C ARG A 38 17.06 -8.01 -1.55
N ASP A 39 17.22 -8.68 -2.66
CA ASP A 39 16.09 -9.17 -3.43
C ASP A 39 15.29 -10.14 -2.57
N ALA A 40 13.97 -10.01 -2.60
CA ALA A 40 13.06 -10.74 -1.74
C ALA A 40 11.87 -11.27 -2.54
N LEU A 41 11.44 -12.48 -2.21
CA LEU A 41 10.22 -13.06 -2.73
C LEU A 41 9.09 -12.79 -1.73
N PHE A 42 8.14 -11.94 -2.12
CA PHE A 42 6.93 -11.64 -1.39
C PHE A 42 5.84 -12.58 -1.86
N HIS A 43 5.71 -13.72 -1.18
CA HIS A 43 4.81 -14.80 -1.59
C HIS A 43 5.16 -15.37 -2.97
N LEU A 44 4.54 -14.87 -4.04
CA LEU A 44 4.82 -15.25 -5.43
C LEU A 44 5.39 -14.11 -6.27
N ASP A 45 5.52 -12.92 -5.67
CA ASP A 45 5.94 -11.68 -6.33
C ASP A 45 7.35 -11.30 -5.89
N TRP A 46 8.06 -10.57 -6.74
CA TRP A 46 9.45 -10.20 -6.48
C TRP A 46 9.58 -8.74 -6.07
N VAL A 47 10.44 -8.47 -5.09
CA VAL A 47 10.99 -7.13 -4.84
C VAL A 47 12.47 -7.17 -5.17
N ARG A 48 12.89 -6.42 -6.19
CA ARG A 48 14.27 -6.45 -6.73
C ARG A 48 14.72 -5.07 -7.16
N LYS A 49 16.04 -4.86 -7.25
CA LYS A 49 16.58 -3.59 -7.74
C LYS A 49 16.42 -3.44 -9.26
N ASN A 50 15.99 -2.27 -9.72
CA ASN A 50 16.09 -1.85 -11.11
C ASN A 50 17.56 -1.48 -11.46
N PRO A 51 17.89 -1.19 -12.74
CA PRO A 51 19.23 -0.79 -13.14
C PRO A 51 19.76 0.49 -12.47
N ALA A 52 18.88 1.34 -11.93
CA ALA A 52 19.24 2.52 -11.15
C ALA A 52 19.48 2.22 -9.65
N GLY A 53 19.38 0.96 -9.24
CA GLY A 53 19.61 0.52 -7.86
C GLY A 53 18.41 0.70 -6.91
N THR A 54 17.24 1.08 -7.43
CA THR A 54 16.01 1.28 -6.67
C THR A 54 15.21 -0.01 -6.59
N TYR A 55 14.69 -0.36 -5.41
CA TYR A 55 13.83 -1.54 -5.25
C TYR A 55 12.46 -1.31 -5.86
N CYS A 56 12.03 -2.25 -6.69
CA CYS A 56 10.78 -2.24 -7.42
C CYS A 56 10.00 -3.52 -7.17
N PHE A 57 8.68 -3.40 -7.15
CA PHE A 57 7.77 -4.53 -7.04
C PHE A 57 7.47 -5.09 -8.44
N HIS A 58 7.70 -6.39 -8.60
CA HIS A 58 7.53 -7.16 -9.82
C HIS A 58 6.51 -8.27 -9.55
N PRO A 59 5.21 -7.97 -9.71
CA PRO A 59 4.17 -8.98 -9.56
C PRO A 59 4.29 -10.07 -10.63
N ASN A 60 4.13 -11.32 -10.23
CA ASN A 60 4.32 -12.47 -11.12
C ASN A 60 3.00 -12.92 -11.77
N THR A 61 1.88 -12.72 -11.08
CA THR A 61 0.56 -13.05 -11.63
C THR A 61 -0.46 -11.99 -11.26
N LEU A 62 -1.42 -11.77 -12.16
CA LEU A 62 -2.65 -11.07 -11.78
C LEU A 62 -3.48 -12.03 -10.92
N PRO A 63 -3.96 -11.62 -9.74
CA PRO A 63 -4.96 -12.41 -9.04
C PRO A 63 -6.16 -12.56 -9.97
N GLY A 64 -6.65 -13.80 -10.16
CA GLY A 64 -7.77 -14.14 -11.04
C GLY A 64 -9.10 -13.47 -10.69
N ARG A 65 -9.12 -12.62 -9.66
CA ARG A 65 -10.19 -11.71 -9.28
C ARG A 65 -9.59 -10.66 -8.37
N SER A 66 -9.94 -9.38 -8.56
CA SER A 66 -9.71 -8.34 -7.57
C SER A 66 -10.31 -8.80 -6.24
N GLY A 67 -9.46 -9.22 -5.30
CA GLY A 67 -9.90 -9.58 -3.97
C GLY A 67 -10.43 -8.32 -3.32
N SER A 68 -11.73 -8.23 -3.10
CA SER A 68 -12.31 -7.21 -2.23
C SER A 68 -11.50 -7.18 -0.94
N CYS A 69 -10.95 -6.02 -0.59
CA CYS A 69 -10.20 -5.88 0.65
C CYS A 69 -11.18 -6.01 1.80
N VAL A 70 -11.13 -7.15 2.49
CA VAL A 70 -12.03 -7.44 3.62
C VAL A 70 -11.69 -6.55 4.82
N ASP A 71 -10.41 -6.18 4.92
CA ASP A 71 -9.90 -5.38 6.01
C ASP A 71 -9.92 -3.88 5.67
N PRO A 72 -10.60 -3.04 6.48
CA PRO A 72 -10.76 -1.63 6.18
C PRO A 72 -9.43 -0.85 6.24
N ALA A 73 -8.43 -1.29 7.01
CA ALA A 73 -7.17 -0.55 7.12
C ALA A 73 -6.28 -0.71 5.87
N PRO A 74 -5.97 -1.93 5.39
CA PRO A 74 -5.35 -2.16 4.10
C PRO A 74 -6.14 -1.59 2.92
N ASP A 75 -7.48 -1.57 2.98
CA ASP A 75 -8.31 -0.93 1.95
C ASP A 75 -8.08 0.59 1.90
N ALA A 76 -8.10 1.27 3.06
CA ALA A 76 -7.79 2.70 3.13
C ALA A 76 -6.36 3.02 2.69
N LEU A 77 -5.39 2.13 2.99
CA LEU A 77 -4.03 2.24 2.47
C LEU A 77 -3.99 2.13 0.95
N LEU A 78 -4.67 1.13 0.37
CA LEU A 78 -4.74 0.94 -1.07
C LEU A 78 -5.31 2.19 -1.77
N ALA A 79 -6.42 2.71 -1.25
CA ALA A 79 -7.03 3.93 -1.76
C ALA A 79 -6.09 5.14 -1.66
N THR A 80 -5.32 5.26 -0.56
CA THR A 80 -4.34 6.34 -0.38
C THR A 80 -3.15 6.19 -1.32
N HIS A 81 -2.59 4.99 -1.43
CA HIS A 81 -1.40 4.70 -2.23
C HIS A 81 -1.66 4.90 -3.73
N THR A 82 -2.84 4.49 -4.21
CA THR A 82 -3.23 4.60 -5.62
C THR A 82 -3.89 5.93 -5.98
N SER A 83 -4.12 6.81 -4.99
CA SER A 83 -4.78 8.10 -5.19
C SER A 83 -4.02 9.00 -6.19
N PRO A 84 -4.72 9.66 -7.14
CA PRO A 84 -4.09 10.63 -8.04
C PRO A 84 -3.52 11.84 -7.30
N ASP A 85 -4.20 12.30 -6.26
CA ASP A 85 -3.86 13.57 -5.59
C ASP A 85 -3.02 13.36 -4.32
N ARG A 86 -3.11 12.17 -3.72
CA ARG A 86 -2.51 11.87 -2.41
C ARG A 86 -1.54 10.69 -2.43
N GLY A 87 -1.38 10.02 -3.57
CA GLY A 87 -0.41 8.94 -3.72
C GLY A 87 1.02 9.45 -3.50
N PRO A 88 1.91 8.63 -2.94
CA PRO A 88 3.26 9.06 -2.60
C PRO A 88 4.13 9.26 -3.84
N GLY A 89 3.73 8.73 -5.00
CA GLY A 89 4.54 8.76 -6.21
C GLY A 89 5.72 7.79 -6.17
N ILE A 90 5.75 6.83 -5.25
CA ILE A 90 6.79 5.80 -5.12
C ILE A 90 6.14 4.43 -5.05
N SER A 91 6.69 3.46 -5.77
CA SER A 91 6.12 2.14 -6.00
C SER A 91 6.00 1.31 -4.73
N ILE A 92 6.91 1.50 -3.77
CA ILE A 92 6.95 0.84 -2.46
C ILE A 92 6.95 1.93 -1.39
N ALA A 93 5.96 1.93 -0.51
CA ALA A 93 5.82 2.93 0.53
C ALA A 93 5.39 2.34 1.87
N TYR A 94 6.02 2.83 2.94
CA TYR A 94 5.61 2.59 4.32
C TYR A 94 4.69 3.72 4.80
N TYR A 95 3.72 3.37 5.63
CA TYR A 95 2.68 4.28 6.13
C TYR A 95 2.51 4.19 7.64
N ASP A 96 2.22 5.31 8.29
CA ASP A 96 1.67 5.33 9.64
C ASP A 96 0.17 5.07 9.54
N LEU A 97 -0.29 3.93 10.05
CA LEU A 97 -1.68 3.53 9.92
C LEU A 97 -2.66 4.36 10.77
N ARG A 98 -2.17 5.23 11.67
CA ARG A 98 -3.04 6.09 12.48
C ARG A 98 -3.60 7.27 11.69
N ASN A 99 -2.86 7.74 10.69
CA ASN A 99 -3.21 8.92 9.90
C ASN A 99 -2.94 8.75 8.39
N LEU A 100 -2.53 7.55 7.96
CA LEU A 100 -2.18 7.20 6.58
C LEU A 100 -1.05 8.10 6.01
N ALA A 101 -0.20 8.66 6.86
CA ALA A 101 0.93 9.46 6.43
C ALA A 101 2.05 8.57 5.91
N VAL A 102 2.70 9.00 4.83
CA VAL A 102 3.86 8.31 4.25
C VAL A 102 5.05 8.47 5.20
N LEU A 103 5.64 7.35 5.58
CA LEU A 103 6.84 7.30 6.42
C LEU A 103 8.12 7.28 5.58
N GLY A 104 8.09 6.63 4.42
CA GLY A 104 9.22 6.54 3.50
C GLY A 104 9.02 5.49 2.42
N GLY A 105 10.04 5.31 1.57
CA GLY A 105 10.04 4.33 0.49
C GLY A 105 10.67 2.99 0.88
N ALA A 106 11.15 2.25 -0.11
CA ALA A 106 11.84 0.97 0.10
C ALA A 106 13.15 1.06 0.93
N ASP A 107 13.70 2.26 1.11
CA ASP A 107 14.90 2.52 1.91
C ASP A 107 14.60 3.06 3.31
N TRP A 108 13.32 3.09 3.70
CA TRP A 108 12.89 3.62 4.99
C TRP A 108 13.47 2.83 6.16
N ASN A 109 14.16 3.53 7.06
CA ASN A 109 14.88 2.93 8.19
C ASN A 109 14.28 3.26 9.57
N GLY A 110 13.07 3.84 9.59
CA GLY A 110 12.42 4.40 10.79
C GLY A 110 11.64 3.40 11.65
N TRP A 111 11.92 2.09 11.56
CA TRP A 111 11.18 1.07 12.31
C TRP A 111 11.20 1.32 13.83
N ASN A 112 12.34 1.79 14.35
CA ASN A 112 12.56 2.02 15.77
C ASN A 112 12.05 3.39 16.26
N THR A 113 11.76 4.32 15.36
CA THR A 113 11.28 5.68 15.69
C THR A 113 9.76 5.79 15.68
N THR A 114 9.08 4.82 15.08
CA THR A 114 7.63 4.90 14.86
C THR A 114 6.90 4.10 15.94
N SER A 115 6.21 4.81 16.83
CA SER A 115 5.32 4.17 17.80
C SER A 115 3.95 3.92 17.15
N GLY A 116 3.70 2.74 16.59
CA GLY A 116 2.38 2.42 16.05
C GLY A 116 2.38 1.31 15.01
N PRO A 117 1.18 0.90 14.55
CA PRO A 117 1.05 -0.02 13.43
C PRO A 117 1.56 0.63 12.14
N ILE A 118 2.35 -0.11 11.37
CA ILE A 118 2.93 0.35 10.12
C ILE A 118 2.23 -0.39 8.96
N GLY A 119 1.88 0.35 7.93
CA GLY A 119 1.39 -0.17 6.66
C GLY A 119 2.52 -0.28 5.65
N LEU A 120 2.44 -1.26 4.76
CA LEU A 120 3.30 -1.37 3.58
C LEU A 120 2.42 -1.53 2.35
N CYS A 121 2.63 -0.69 1.34
CA CYS A 121 2.07 -0.87 0.01
C CYS A 121 3.17 -1.05 -1.03
N LEU A 122 2.93 -1.94 -1.98
CA LEU A 122 3.77 -2.19 -3.14
C LEU A 122 2.91 -2.14 -4.40
N SER A 123 3.41 -1.53 -5.46
CA SER A 123 2.73 -1.45 -6.75
C SER A 123 3.71 -1.65 -7.89
N GLY A 124 3.25 -2.28 -8.97
CA GLY A 124 4.12 -2.67 -10.07
C GLY A 124 3.36 -3.15 -11.29
N VAL A 125 4.12 -3.58 -12.30
CA VAL A 125 3.61 -4.12 -13.57
C VAL A 125 3.87 -5.61 -13.63
N VAL A 126 2.88 -6.37 -14.06
CA VAL A 126 3.00 -7.81 -14.26
C VAL A 126 3.86 -8.07 -15.49
N GLU A 127 4.95 -8.80 -15.28
CA GLU A 127 5.93 -9.05 -16.34
C GLU A 127 5.29 -9.81 -17.51
N GLY A 128 5.53 -9.32 -18.74
CA GLY A 128 5.03 -9.94 -19.96
C GLY A 128 3.55 -9.66 -20.29
N ILE A 129 2.82 -8.90 -19.46
CA ILE A 129 1.42 -8.53 -19.74
C ILE A 129 1.31 -7.00 -19.83
N PRO A 130 1.08 -6.43 -21.03
CA PRO A 130 0.88 -4.99 -21.20
C PRO A 130 -0.27 -4.47 -20.33
N ASP A 131 -0.06 -3.31 -19.70
CA ASP A 131 -1.06 -2.60 -18.87
C ASP A 131 -1.65 -3.43 -17.72
N ALA A 132 -1.00 -4.52 -17.33
CA ALA A 132 -1.37 -5.31 -16.16
C ALA A 132 -0.63 -4.79 -14.94
N PHE A 133 -1.37 -4.17 -14.03
CA PHE A 133 -0.82 -3.62 -12.79
C PHE A 133 -1.31 -4.40 -11.60
N LEU A 134 -0.49 -4.43 -10.55
CA LEU A 134 -0.88 -4.97 -9.26
C LEU A 134 -0.43 -4.03 -8.16
N THR A 135 -1.33 -3.73 -7.24
CA THR A 135 -1.02 -3.06 -5.98
C THR A 135 -1.44 -3.96 -4.82
N LYS A 136 -0.54 -4.10 -3.86
CA LYS A 136 -0.72 -4.85 -2.63
C LYS A 136 -0.50 -3.94 -1.44
N CYS A 137 -1.37 -3.98 -0.45
CA CYS A 137 -1.23 -3.25 0.80
C CYS A 137 -1.48 -4.19 1.98
N ARG A 138 -0.66 -4.10 3.03
CA ARG A 138 -0.78 -4.94 4.22
C ARG A 138 -0.23 -4.24 5.46
N PHE A 139 -0.44 -4.87 6.61
CA PHE A 139 0.30 -4.53 7.82
C PHE A 139 1.74 -5.03 7.71
N ALA A 140 2.69 -4.18 8.09
CA ALA A 140 4.05 -4.58 8.38
C ALA A 140 4.13 -4.88 9.88
N SER A 141 4.45 -6.13 10.23
CA SER A 141 4.56 -6.61 11.60
C SER A 141 5.98 -6.48 12.17
N ARG A 142 6.98 -6.61 11.30
CA ARG A 142 8.41 -6.42 11.56
C ARG A 142 9.13 -6.09 10.26
N ASP A 143 10.37 -5.65 10.39
CA ASP A 143 11.31 -5.61 9.29
C ASP A 143 11.46 -6.99 8.65
N ASP A 144 11.60 -7.03 7.33
CA ASP A 144 11.75 -8.26 6.54
C ASP A 144 10.70 -9.35 6.83
N ASP A 145 9.44 -8.99 7.07
CA ASP A 145 8.35 -9.94 7.35
C ASP A 145 7.73 -10.58 6.10
N GLN A 146 8.42 -10.54 4.96
CA GLN A 146 7.93 -11.11 3.69
C GLN A 146 7.65 -12.61 3.74
N ASP A 147 8.31 -13.34 4.65
CA ASP A 147 8.14 -14.79 4.80
C ASP A 147 7.12 -15.13 5.90
N ASP A 148 6.51 -14.13 6.55
CA ASP A 148 5.56 -14.35 7.65
C ASP A 148 4.13 -14.53 7.11
N PRO A 149 3.54 -15.75 7.19
CA PRO A 149 2.19 -15.98 6.70
C PRO A 149 1.13 -15.14 7.43
N THR A 150 1.38 -14.76 8.68
CA THR A 150 0.44 -13.91 9.44
C THR A 150 0.44 -12.47 8.95
N ALA A 151 1.57 -12.00 8.42
CA ALA A 151 1.66 -10.66 7.80
C ALA A 151 0.86 -10.59 6.49
N HIS A 152 0.73 -11.71 5.77
CA HIS A 152 -0.06 -11.82 4.53
C HIS A 152 -1.53 -12.14 4.74
N ALA A 153 -1.94 -12.59 5.94
CA ALA A 153 -3.33 -12.96 6.23
C ALA A 153 -4.32 -11.78 6.11
N ARG A 154 -3.82 -10.54 6.15
CA ARG A 154 -4.61 -9.30 6.04
C ARG A 154 -4.11 -8.44 4.87
N GLU A 155 -3.68 -9.08 3.78
CA GLU A 155 -3.28 -8.39 2.56
C GLU A 155 -4.51 -7.97 1.72
N CYS A 156 -4.46 -6.74 1.22
CA CYS A 156 -5.39 -6.16 0.27
C CYS A 156 -4.71 -6.10 -1.10
N VAL A 157 -5.32 -6.69 -2.12
CA VAL A 157 -4.74 -6.83 -3.45
C VAL A 157 -5.71 -6.31 -4.50
N SER A 158 -5.24 -5.40 -5.35
CA SER A 158 -6.05 -4.83 -6.42
C SER A 158 -5.24 -4.61 -7.69
N ASN A 159 -5.91 -4.71 -8.84
CA ASN A 159 -5.31 -4.48 -10.16
C ASN A 159 -5.34 -2.98 -10.54
N ILE A 160 -5.19 -2.10 -9.55
CA ILE A 160 -5.23 -0.65 -9.71
C ILE A 160 -3.78 -0.13 -9.64
N PRO A 161 -3.28 0.57 -10.68
CA PRO A 161 -1.97 1.21 -10.63
C PRO A 161 -1.99 2.49 -9.79
N GLN A 162 -0.80 2.96 -9.40
CA GLN A 162 -0.65 4.36 -9.05
C GLN A 162 -0.81 5.23 -10.29
N ARG A 163 -1.34 6.44 -10.10
CA ARG A 163 -1.48 7.46 -11.15
C ARG A 163 -0.16 8.18 -11.45
N ARG A 164 0.79 8.12 -10.52
CA ARG A 164 2.11 8.76 -10.61
C ARG A 164 3.13 7.85 -9.94
N VAL A 165 4.26 7.63 -10.60
CA VAL A 165 5.39 6.85 -10.08
C VAL A 165 6.68 7.54 -10.53
N LEU A 166 7.54 7.88 -9.58
CA LEU A 166 8.71 8.75 -9.77
C LEU A 166 10.03 8.03 -9.48
N ASP A 167 9.98 6.84 -8.89
CA ASP A 167 11.14 6.05 -8.50
C ASP A 167 11.70 5.19 -9.65
N GLY A 168 11.14 5.33 -10.85
CA GLY A 168 11.59 4.64 -12.06
C GLY A 168 11.24 3.15 -12.09
N CYS A 169 10.33 2.69 -11.23
CA CYS A 169 9.97 1.27 -11.19
C CYS A 169 9.02 0.83 -12.30
N TYR A 170 8.07 1.68 -12.68
CA TYR A 170 7.22 1.47 -13.84
C TYR A 170 6.65 2.79 -14.36
N THR A 171 6.17 2.76 -15.59
CA THR A 171 5.40 3.89 -16.16
C THR A 171 3.92 3.66 -15.84
N PRO A 172 3.28 4.55 -15.07
CA PRO A 172 1.85 4.43 -14.81
C PRO A 172 1.07 4.61 -16.13
N PRO A 173 -0.16 4.08 -16.22
CA PRO A 173 -0.98 4.32 -17.40
C PRO A 173 -1.15 5.83 -17.59
N ALA A 174 -1.11 6.27 -18.86
CA ALA A 174 -1.38 7.66 -19.18
C ALA A 174 -2.71 8.06 -18.55
N LEU A 175 -2.75 9.24 -17.91
CA LEU A 175 -4.02 9.85 -17.53
C LEU A 175 -4.76 10.11 -18.84
N THR A 176 -5.63 9.20 -19.25
CA THR A 176 -6.63 9.54 -20.26
C THR A 176 -7.38 10.71 -19.66
N PRO A 177 -7.35 11.91 -20.27
CA PRO A 177 -8.23 12.97 -19.84
C PRO A 177 -9.63 12.46 -20.13
N THR A 178 -10.25 11.81 -19.14
CA THR A 178 -11.70 11.73 -19.06
C THR A 178 -12.12 13.18 -19.06
N GLY A 179 -12.51 13.66 -20.25
CA GLY A 179 -13.05 14.98 -20.40
C GLY A 179 -14.14 15.11 -19.35
N PHE A 180 -13.91 15.96 -18.36
CA PHE A 180 -15.00 16.64 -17.70
C PHE A 180 -15.70 17.40 -18.83
N GLN A 181 -16.62 16.75 -19.53
CA GLN A 181 -17.70 17.48 -20.15
C GLN A 181 -18.51 18.01 -18.98
N LEU A 182 -18.14 19.21 -18.53
CA LEU A 182 -19.12 20.16 -18.02
C LEU A 182 -20.20 20.22 -19.09
N SER A 183 -21.21 19.37 -18.94
CA SER A 183 -22.47 19.56 -19.62
C SER A 183 -23.09 20.76 -18.92
N ASP A 184 -22.60 21.95 -19.26
CA ASP A 184 -23.29 23.20 -19.04
C ASP A 184 -24.54 23.13 -19.93
N THR A 185 -25.53 22.39 -19.46
CA THR A 185 -26.91 22.66 -19.83
C THR A 185 -27.25 23.96 -19.13
N ALA A 186 -26.81 25.06 -19.75
CA ALA A 186 -27.35 26.37 -19.49
C ALA A 186 -28.81 26.33 -19.93
N THR A 187 -29.68 25.80 -19.06
CA THR A 187 -31.12 26.01 -19.16
C THR A 187 -31.30 27.49 -18.85
N SER A 188 -31.30 28.29 -19.92
CA SER A 188 -31.92 29.61 -19.96
C SER A 188 -33.35 29.45 -19.45
N ARG A 189 -33.54 29.61 -18.13
CA ARG A 189 -34.85 29.77 -17.51
C ARG A 189 -35.32 31.17 -17.89
N ASP A 190 -36.03 31.26 -19.01
CA ASP A 190 -37.02 32.31 -19.15
C ASP A 190 -38.10 32.07 -18.09
N ALA A 191 -38.28 33.09 -17.26
CA ALA A 191 -39.23 33.11 -16.17
C ALA A 191 -40.66 33.11 -16.73
N SER A 192 -41.42 32.06 -16.44
CA SER A 192 -42.88 32.10 -16.43
C SER A 192 -43.47 30.81 -15.84
N GLY A 193 -44.05 30.92 -14.64
CA GLY A 193 -45.24 30.16 -14.27
C GLY A 193 -45.04 28.78 -13.63
N ASP A 194 -45.33 28.75 -12.33
CA ASP A 194 -46.17 27.78 -11.62
C ASP A 194 -45.80 26.28 -11.57
N ASP A 195 -45.44 25.86 -10.35
CA ASP A 195 -45.74 24.59 -9.68
C ASP A 195 -45.81 23.29 -10.50
N ALA A 196 -44.72 22.52 -10.52
CA ALA A 196 -44.79 21.06 -10.55
C ALA A 196 -43.51 20.43 -9.98
N PHE A 197 -43.68 19.54 -9.00
CA PHE A 197 -42.65 18.60 -8.54
C PHE A 197 -42.25 17.69 -9.71
N ALA A 198 -41.00 17.78 -10.16
CA ALA A 198 -40.43 16.84 -11.13
C ALA A 198 -39.53 15.83 -10.41
N ASP A 199 -39.92 14.58 -10.58
CA ASP A 199 -39.17 13.37 -10.31
C ASP A 199 -37.83 13.39 -11.07
N VAL A 200 -36.73 13.07 -10.38
CA VAL A 200 -35.39 13.08 -10.97
C VAL A 200 -35.08 11.69 -11.50
N ASP A 201 -35.34 11.48 -12.79
CA ASP A 201 -34.86 10.30 -13.51
C ASP A 201 -33.35 10.41 -13.75
N ILE A 202 -32.59 9.54 -13.07
CA ILE A 202 -31.16 9.34 -13.34
C ILE A 202 -31.04 8.49 -14.60
N VAL A 203 -30.72 9.13 -15.73
CA VAL A 203 -30.46 8.46 -17.01
C VAL A 203 -28.96 8.14 -17.12
N ASP A 204 -28.63 6.85 -17.26
CA ASP A 204 -27.28 6.39 -17.63
C ASP A 204 -26.97 6.80 -19.08
N GLN A 205 -25.71 7.16 -19.37
CA GLN A 205 -25.22 7.76 -20.62
C GLN A 205 -25.28 6.85 -21.86
N ARG A 206 -26.03 5.74 -21.82
CA ARG A 206 -26.16 4.82 -22.97
C ARG A 206 -27.53 4.81 -23.63
N GLY A 207 -28.52 5.57 -23.13
CA GLY A 207 -29.81 5.70 -23.82
C GLY A 207 -30.53 4.37 -24.09
N THR A 208 -30.26 3.32 -23.31
CA THR A 208 -30.94 2.03 -23.40
C THR A 208 -31.77 1.80 -22.15
N PRO A 209 -33.09 1.55 -22.27
CA PRO A 209 -33.93 1.24 -21.11
C PRO A 209 -33.47 -0.07 -20.46
N VAL A 210 -33.16 -0.01 -19.16
CA VAL A 210 -32.82 -1.19 -18.35
C VAL A 210 -34.10 -1.96 -18.09
N SER A 211 -34.29 -3.06 -18.82
CA SER A 211 -35.34 -4.04 -18.55
C SER A 211 -35.09 -4.71 -17.20
N SER A 212 -35.97 -4.47 -16.24
CA SER A 212 -35.99 -5.14 -14.94
C SER A 212 -36.29 -6.62 -15.12
N ASN A 213 -35.28 -7.47 -14.96
CA ASN A 213 -35.44 -8.93 -14.99
C ASN A 213 -35.89 -9.41 -13.60
N PRO A 214 -37.02 -10.15 -13.46
CA PRO A 214 -37.48 -10.61 -12.15
C PRO A 214 -36.61 -11.76 -11.62
N LEU A 215 -36.22 -11.65 -10.34
CA LEU A 215 -35.56 -12.70 -9.57
C LEU A 215 -36.36 -14.01 -9.64
N ARG A 216 -35.73 -15.09 -10.10
CA ARG A 216 -36.26 -16.44 -10.02
C ARG A 216 -35.68 -17.12 -8.78
N VAL A 217 -36.48 -17.19 -7.72
CA VAL A 217 -36.18 -18.01 -6.54
C VAL A 217 -36.45 -19.46 -6.92
N ILE A 218 -35.43 -20.31 -6.80
CA ILE A 218 -35.57 -21.77 -6.93
C ILE A 218 -35.45 -22.34 -5.52
N SER A 219 -36.55 -22.93 -5.06
CA SER A 219 -36.70 -23.72 -3.83
C SER A 219 -36.33 -25.18 -4.06
#